data_AF-A0A3L7XD92-F1
#
_entry.id   AF-A0A3L7XD92-F1
#
_cell.length_a   1.000
_cell.length_b   1.000
_cell.length_c   1.000
_cell.angle_alpha   90.00
_cell.angle_beta   90.00
_cell.angle_gamma   90.00
#
_symmetry.space_group_name_H-M   'P 1'
#
loop_
_entity.id
_entity.type
_entity.pdbx_description
1 polymer ?
#
loop_
_entity_poly.entity_id
_entity_poly.type
_entity_poly.pdbx_seq_one_letter_code
_entity_poly.pdbx_strand_id
1 'polypeptide(L)'
;MRARFLHLADCHLGYRQYGRNERFNDFSKAFYAVMDVAMAEKVDFVVLAGDLFQKRSIDALTLSHAMRGLEKLQRAGIPCLAVEGNHELAYFNESIGWMRFLAERELLVLLDTTFAEGKPLLEPYTRRNGAYIDVVPGLRVYGLRYYGSSTASAVANIGGALDEADSTGIEYTIFIAHTGIEGVLAGEAGGLTHRELAPLRPHVNYLALGHVHKPFDFDGWIYNPGSPETCSMTEAAWPERGYYLVDVDTSAPSPLEGRAGVGSLHTATLHANPRRDFVRLSFKVDACTS
;
A
#
# COMPACT_ATOMS: atom_id res chain seq x y z
N MET A 1 -11.62 15.35 13.56
CA MET A 1 -12.24 14.49 12.52
C MET A 1 -12.33 13.01 12.94
N ARG A 2 -13.18 12.23 12.25
CA ARG A 2 -13.20 10.75 12.29
C ARG A 2 -13.21 10.20 10.86
N ALA A 3 -12.45 9.13 10.62
CA ALA A 3 -12.43 8.44 9.33
C ALA A 3 -12.07 6.98 9.51
N ARG A 4 -12.47 6.14 8.56
CA ARG A 4 -12.08 4.74 8.48
C ARG A 4 -11.54 4.46 7.09
N PHE A 5 -10.38 3.80 7.00
CA PHE A 5 -9.82 3.39 5.72
C PHE A 5 -9.29 1.96 5.77
N LEU A 6 -9.21 1.33 4.59
CA LEU A 6 -8.58 0.03 4.42
C LEU A 6 -7.26 0.22 3.69
N HIS A 7 -6.18 -0.38 4.21
CA HIS A 7 -4.85 -0.34 3.59
C HIS A 7 -4.45 -1.75 3.11
N LEU A 8 -4.23 -1.90 1.80
CA LEU A 8 -3.69 -3.10 1.16
C LEU A 8 -2.50 -2.76 0.24
N ALA A 9 -1.69 -3.76 -0.09
CA ALA A 9 -0.58 -3.68 -1.02
C ALA A 9 -0.39 -5.03 -1.74
N ASP A 10 0.52 -5.11 -2.71
CA ASP A 10 1.08 -6.38 -3.21
C ASP A 10 0.01 -7.41 -3.64
N CYS A 11 -0.99 -6.95 -4.39
CA CYS A 11 -2.10 -7.79 -4.87
C CYS A 11 -1.69 -8.73 -6.00
N HIS A 12 -0.66 -8.36 -6.78
CA HIS A 12 -0.04 -9.20 -7.82
C HIS A 12 -1.06 -9.85 -8.80
N LEU A 13 -2.06 -9.07 -9.24
CA LEU A 13 -3.02 -9.52 -10.25
C LEU A 13 -2.28 -9.96 -11.51
N GLY A 14 -2.78 -11.05 -12.09
CA GLY A 14 -2.15 -11.69 -13.25
C GLY A 14 -1.11 -12.76 -12.90
N TYR A 15 -0.79 -12.98 -11.61
CA TYR A 15 0.22 -13.95 -11.24
C TYR A 15 -0.23 -15.40 -11.44
N ARG A 16 0.23 -16.03 -12.53
CA ARG A 16 0.18 -17.48 -12.76
C ARG A 16 1.30 -18.19 -12.01
N GLN A 17 1.31 -18.07 -10.69
CA GLN A 17 2.31 -18.71 -9.83
C GLN A 17 2.38 -20.22 -10.14
N TYR A 18 3.60 -20.74 -10.32
CA TYR A 18 3.86 -22.14 -10.70
C TYR A 18 3.19 -22.59 -12.02
N GLY A 19 2.86 -21.65 -12.92
CA GLY A 19 2.22 -21.95 -14.20
C GLY A 19 0.77 -22.46 -14.08
N ARG A 20 0.11 -22.21 -12.94
CA ARG A 20 -1.26 -22.70 -12.66
C ARG A 20 -2.29 -21.60 -12.85
N ASN A 21 -3.38 -21.93 -13.54
CA ASN A 21 -4.52 -21.02 -13.76
C ASN A 21 -5.32 -20.82 -12.46
N GLU A 22 -5.33 -21.82 -11.60
CA GLU A 22 -5.91 -21.76 -10.26
C GLU A 22 -5.26 -20.64 -9.46
N ARG A 23 -3.92 -20.54 -9.50
CA ARG A 23 -3.18 -19.48 -8.80
C ARG A 23 -3.53 -18.11 -9.34
N PHE A 24 -3.61 -17.93 -10.65
CA PHE A 24 -4.09 -16.68 -11.27
C PHE A 24 -5.47 -16.25 -10.73
N ASN A 25 -6.39 -17.20 -10.60
CA ASN A 25 -7.71 -16.95 -10.04
C ASN A 25 -7.66 -16.64 -8.54
N ASP A 26 -6.76 -17.27 -7.78
CA ASP A 26 -6.62 -17.03 -6.34
C ASP A 26 -6.22 -15.59 -6.03
N PHE A 27 -5.22 -15.02 -6.74
CA PHE A 27 -4.84 -13.60 -6.58
C PHE A 27 -6.02 -12.66 -6.84
N SER A 28 -6.83 -12.96 -7.86
CA SER A 28 -8.00 -12.17 -8.19
C SER A 28 -9.10 -12.30 -7.12
N LYS A 29 -9.33 -13.51 -6.60
CA LYS A 29 -10.28 -13.76 -5.51
C LYS A 29 -9.86 -13.08 -4.21
N ALA A 30 -8.56 -13.14 -3.89
CA ALA A 30 -7.99 -12.48 -2.73
C ALA A 30 -8.19 -10.97 -2.81
N PHE A 31 -7.90 -10.35 -3.96
CA PHE A 31 -8.17 -8.93 -4.19
C PHE A 31 -9.67 -8.59 -4.03
N TYR A 32 -10.56 -9.37 -4.66
CA TYR A 32 -12.00 -9.15 -4.53
C TYR A 32 -12.52 -9.29 -3.10
N ALA A 33 -11.98 -10.23 -2.32
CA ALA A 33 -12.35 -10.39 -0.92
C ALA A 33 -12.03 -9.13 -0.11
N VAL A 34 -10.87 -8.49 -0.35
CA VAL A 34 -10.52 -7.22 0.30
C VAL A 34 -11.47 -6.10 -0.12
N MET A 35 -11.84 -6.01 -1.40
CA MET A 35 -12.82 -5.02 -1.87
C MET A 35 -14.21 -5.23 -1.24
N ASP A 36 -14.63 -6.49 -1.09
CA ASP A 36 -15.90 -6.84 -0.45
C ASP A 36 -15.90 -6.47 1.04
N VAL A 37 -14.76 -6.63 1.73
CA VAL A 37 -14.57 -6.15 3.11
C VAL A 37 -14.62 -4.63 3.18
N ALA A 38 -13.93 -3.90 2.30
CA ALA A 38 -13.94 -2.43 2.29
C ALA A 38 -15.39 -1.89 2.21
N MET A 39 -16.21 -2.49 1.35
CA MET A 39 -17.64 -2.14 1.22
C MET A 39 -18.46 -2.54 2.46
N ALA A 40 -18.22 -3.73 3.01
CA ALA A 40 -18.94 -4.22 4.19
C ALA A 40 -18.66 -3.37 5.44
N GLU A 41 -17.40 -2.99 5.63
CA GLU A 41 -16.93 -2.12 6.74
C GLU A 41 -17.24 -0.63 6.52
N LYS A 42 -17.77 -0.28 5.33
CA LYS A 42 -18.13 1.09 4.94
C LYS A 42 -16.98 2.07 5.14
N VAL A 43 -15.81 1.69 4.66
CA VAL A 43 -14.62 2.56 4.75
C VAL A 43 -14.83 3.82 3.89
N ASP A 44 -14.29 4.94 4.35
CA ASP A 44 -14.34 6.21 3.62
C ASP A 44 -13.48 6.18 2.36
N PHE A 45 -12.38 5.41 2.39
CA PHE A 45 -11.50 5.20 1.25
C PHE A 45 -10.61 3.95 1.41
N VAL A 46 -10.00 3.53 0.31
CA VAL A 46 -9.01 2.44 0.28
C VAL A 46 -7.65 3.03 -0.08
N VAL A 47 -6.59 2.54 0.56
CA VAL A 47 -5.18 2.85 0.27
C VAL A 47 -4.53 1.61 -0.33
N LEU A 48 -4.10 1.70 -1.58
CA LEU A 48 -3.38 0.67 -2.33
C LEU A 48 -1.90 1.07 -2.47
N ALA A 49 -1.04 0.54 -1.59
CA ALA A 49 0.37 0.91 -1.52
C ALA A 49 1.25 0.19 -2.55
N GLY A 50 0.81 0.13 -3.81
CA GLY A 50 1.53 -0.42 -4.96
C GLY A 50 1.42 -1.93 -5.16
N ASP A 51 1.95 -2.39 -6.29
CA ASP A 51 1.94 -3.78 -6.78
C ASP A 51 0.52 -4.40 -6.87
N LEU A 52 -0.43 -3.64 -7.42
CA LEU A 52 -1.69 -4.17 -7.93
C LEU A 52 -1.46 -5.28 -8.97
N PHE A 53 -0.51 -5.10 -9.87
CA PHE A 53 -0.19 -6.06 -10.93
C PHE A 53 1.15 -6.76 -10.73
N GLN A 54 1.21 -8.05 -11.05
CA GLN A 54 2.44 -8.84 -10.97
C GLN A 54 3.48 -8.48 -12.04
N LYS A 55 3.05 -7.92 -13.17
CA LYS A 55 3.92 -7.61 -14.30
C LYS A 55 3.49 -6.31 -14.96
N ARG A 56 4.46 -5.61 -15.55
CA ARG A 56 4.25 -4.43 -16.39
C ARG A 56 3.43 -4.75 -17.64
N SER A 57 3.69 -5.90 -18.26
CA SER A 57 2.90 -6.38 -19.39
C SER A 57 1.80 -7.31 -18.88
N ILE A 58 0.55 -6.84 -18.93
CA ILE A 58 -0.64 -7.60 -18.48
C ILE A 58 -1.47 -8.04 -19.67
N ASP A 59 -2.19 -9.16 -19.51
CA ASP A 59 -3.19 -9.60 -20.48
C ASP A 59 -4.56 -8.93 -20.23
N ALA A 60 -5.45 -8.98 -21.23
CA ALA A 60 -6.77 -8.37 -21.14
C ALA A 60 -7.62 -8.92 -19.99
N LEU A 61 -7.42 -10.18 -19.61
CA LEU A 61 -8.14 -10.80 -18.50
C LEU A 61 -7.68 -10.23 -17.16
N THR A 62 -6.38 -10.02 -16.98
CA THR A 62 -5.80 -9.37 -15.79
C THR A 62 -6.32 -7.96 -15.63
N LEU A 63 -6.35 -7.18 -16.72
CA LEU A 63 -6.94 -5.84 -16.71
C LEU A 63 -8.43 -5.88 -16.35
N SER A 64 -9.18 -6.80 -16.95
CA SER A 64 -10.60 -6.99 -16.65
C SER A 64 -10.83 -7.31 -15.17
N HIS A 65 -9.96 -8.12 -14.56
CA HIS A 65 -10.05 -8.43 -13.13
C HIS A 65 -9.77 -7.20 -12.25
N ALA A 66 -8.72 -6.43 -12.55
CA ALA A 66 -8.44 -5.19 -11.83
C ALA A 66 -9.60 -4.20 -11.92
N MET A 67 -10.09 -3.95 -13.14
CA MET A 67 -11.24 -3.07 -13.37
C MET A 67 -12.47 -3.55 -12.60
N ARG A 68 -12.81 -4.85 -12.65
CA ARG A 68 -13.97 -5.38 -11.94
C ARG A 68 -13.91 -5.13 -10.43
N GLY A 69 -12.74 -5.29 -9.81
CA GLY A 69 -12.58 -5.05 -8.37
C GLY A 69 -12.70 -3.55 -8.03
N LEU A 70 -12.03 -2.69 -8.79
CA LEU A 70 -12.09 -1.24 -8.58
C LEU A 70 -13.48 -0.65 -8.89
N GLU A 71 -14.17 -1.17 -9.90
CA GLU A 71 -15.56 -0.79 -10.21
C GLU A 71 -16.52 -1.14 -9.07
N LYS A 72 -16.24 -2.15 -8.23
CA LYS A 72 -17.05 -2.40 -7.02
C LYS A 72 -16.94 -1.21 -6.05
N LEU A 73 -15.72 -0.76 -5.77
CA LEU A 73 -15.47 0.41 -4.92
C LEU A 73 -16.08 1.67 -5.50
N GLN A 74 -15.88 1.91 -6.80
CA GLN A 74 -16.44 3.06 -7.52
C GLN A 74 -17.97 3.09 -7.40
N ARG A 75 -18.66 1.97 -7.64
CA ARG A 75 -20.13 1.87 -7.50
C ARG A 75 -20.60 2.09 -6.06
N ALA A 76 -19.78 1.74 -5.07
CA ALA A 76 -20.04 2.00 -3.66
C ALA A 76 -19.69 3.43 -3.22
N GLY A 77 -19.10 4.25 -4.10
CA GLY A 77 -18.64 5.60 -3.78
C GLY A 77 -17.38 5.66 -2.92
N ILE A 78 -16.61 4.57 -2.86
CA ILE A 78 -15.38 4.46 -2.06
C ILE A 78 -14.17 4.72 -2.98
N PRO A 79 -13.44 5.85 -2.85
CA PRO A 79 -12.25 6.10 -3.65
C PRO A 79 -11.10 5.16 -3.26
N CYS A 80 -10.35 4.71 -4.26
CA CYS A 80 -9.12 3.95 -4.09
C CYS A 80 -7.93 4.85 -4.38
N LEU A 81 -7.14 5.18 -3.36
CA LEU A 81 -5.93 5.99 -3.45
C LEU A 81 -4.73 5.07 -3.62
N ALA A 82 -3.96 5.23 -4.69
CA ALA A 82 -2.90 4.30 -5.05
C ALA A 82 -1.59 5.00 -5.40
N VAL A 83 -0.49 4.28 -5.21
CA VAL A 83 0.83 4.60 -5.78
C VAL A 83 1.29 3.44 -6.68
N GLU A 84 2.24 3.68 -7.58
CA GLU A 84 2.82 2.59 -8.37
C GLU A 84 3.93 1.87 -7.59
N GLY A 85 3.90 0.54 -7.61
CA GLY A 85 4.97 -0.31 -7.10
C GLY A 85 6.05 -0.61 -8.15
N ASN A 86 7.01 -1.47 -7.83
CA ASN A 86 8.12 -1.77 -8.74
C ASN A 86 7.71 -2.64 -9.94
N HIS A 87 6.62 -3.39 -9.82
CA HIS A 87 6.12 -4.26 -10.89
C HIS A 87 5.36 -3.52 -11.98
N GLU A 88 4.96 -2.28 -11.75
CA GLU A 88 3.96 -1.58 -12.56
C GLU A 88 4.51 -0.37 -13.29
N LEU A 89 5.75 0.03 -12.99
CA LEU A 89 6.41 1.15 -13.66
C LEU A 89 6.41 0.93 -15.18
N ALA A 90 5.77 1.86 -15.90
CA ALA A 90 5.69 1.85 -17.35
C ALA A 90 7.08 1.71 -17.99
N TYR A 91 7.14 1.07 -19.17
CA TYR A 91 8.38 1.10 -19.95
C TYR A 91 8.67 2.54 -20.41
N PHE A 92 9.95 2.89 -20.54
CA PHE A 92 10.38 4.24 -20.97
C PHE A 92 9.77 4.68 -22.31
N ASN A 93 9.30 3.74 -23.14
CA ASN A 93 8.71 3.98 -24.46
C ASN A 93 7.16 3.90 -24.48
N GLU A 94 6.51 3.62 -23.36
CA GLU A 94 5.04 3.59 -23.27
C GLU A 94 4.52 4.99 -22.93
N SER A 95 3.45 5.41 -23.62
CA SER A 95 2.82 6.70 -23.37
C SER A 95 2.06 6.74 -22.04
N ILE A 96 1.47 5.60 -21.63
CA ILE A 96 0.61 5.48 -20.44
C ILE A 96 0.79 4.07 -19.82
N GLY A 97 1.15 4.00 -18.54
CA GLY A 97 1.17 2.75 -17.76
C GLY A 97 -0.22 2.34 -17.26
N TRP A 98 -0.39 1.09 -16.81
CA TRP A 98 -1.70 0.55 -16.43
C TRP A 98 -2.36 1.28 -15.25
N MET A 99 -1.59 1.70 -14.25
CA MET A 99 -2.12 2.47 -13.12
C MET A 99 -2.66 3.84 -13.58
N ARG A 100 -1.94 4.51 -14.49
CA ARG A 100 -2.41 5.75 -15.11
C ARG A 100 -3.65 5.53 -15.97
N PHE A 101 -3.71 4.43 -16.73
CA PHE A 101 -4.92 4.07 -17.47
C PHE A 101 -6.14 3.88 -16.54
N LEU A 102 -5.97 3.21 -15.40
CA LEU A 102 -7.04 3.04 -14.41
C LEU A 102 -7.46 4.38 -13.79
N ALA A 103 -6.51 5.28 -13.54
CA ALA A 103 -6.80 6.63 -13.07
C ALA A 103 -7.59 7.45 -14.10
N GLU A 104 -7.24 7.36 -15.39
CA GLU A 104 -7.99 8.02 -16.49
C GLU A 104 -9.41 7.46 -16.66
N ARG A 105 -9.67 6.26 -16.16
CA ARG A 105 -11.00 5.65 -16.07
C ARG A 105 -11.73 5.98 -14.78
N GLU A 106 -11.14 6.84 -13.93
CA GLU A 106 -11.68 7.25 -12.63
C GLU A 106 -11.92 6.06 -11.68
N LEU A 107 -11.16 4.97 -11.85
CA LEU A 107 -11.25 3.77 -11.02
C LEU A 107 -10.35 3.84 -9.79
N LEU A 108 -9.34 4.71 -9.82
CA LEU A 108 -8.46 5.01 -8.70
C LEU A 108 -7.93 6.44 -8.80
N VAL A 109 -7.43 6.96 -7.70
CA VAL A 109 -6.68 8.21 -7.58
C VAL A 109 -5.19 7.83 -7.52
N LEU A 110 -4.45 8.09 -8.59
CA LEU A 110 -3.03 7.80 -8.67
C LEU A 110 -2.19 8.97 -8.12
N LEU A 111 -1.63 8.80 -6.93
CA LEU A 111 -0.78 9.79 -6.29
C LEU A 111 0.69 9.53 -6.67
N ASP A 112 1.38 10.60 -7.04
CA ASP A 112 2.82 10.58 -7.28
C ASP A 112 3.43 11.96 -7.03
N THR A 113 4.34 12.04 -6.06
CA THR A 113 5.15 13.24 -5.81
C THR A 113 6.26 13.32 -6.86
N THR A 114 6.05 14.16 -7.86
CA THR A 114 7.06 14.42 -8.90
C THR A 114 8.15 15.36 -8.40
N PHE A 115 9.30 15.38 -9.08
CA PHE A 115 10.44 16.21 -8.70
C PHE A 115 10.89 17.10 -9.87
N ALA A 116 11.14 18.38 -9.59
CA ALA A 116 11.75 19.33 -10.51
C ALA A 116 13.05 19.86 -9.92
N GLU A 117 14.17 19.72 -10.64
CA GLU A 117 15.51 20.13 -10.17
C GLU A 117 15.86 19.55 -8.78
N GLY A 118 15.42 18.33 -8.50
CA GLY A 118 15.64 17.64 -7.23
C GLY A 118 14.70 18.05 -6.09
N LYS A 119 13.84 19.05 -6.29
CA LYS A 119 12.83 19.47 -5.31
C LYS A 119 11.50 18.76 -5.58
N PRO A 120 10.83 18.23 -4.55
CA PRO A 120 9.52 17.63 -4.71
C PRO A 120 8.47 18.70 -5.01
N LEU A 121 7.55 18.39 -5.91
CA LEU A 121 6.39 19.21 -6.24
C LEU A 121 5.18 18.67 -5.49
N LEU A 122 4.81 19.33 -4.39
CA LEU A 122 3.66 18.97 -3.56
C LEU A 122 2.39 19.62 -4.12
N GLU A 123 1.96 19.20 -5.31
CA GLU A 123 0.75 19.71 -5.96
C GLU A 123 -0.48 18.85 -5.58
N PRO A 124 -1.65 19.46 -5.36
CA PRO A 124 -2.87 18.69 -5.11
C PRO A 124 -3.26 17.86 -6.33
N TYR A 125 -3.88 16.72 -6.07
CA TYR A 125 -4.36 15.80 -7.09
C TYR A 125 -5.42 16.47 -7.94
N THR A 126 -5.10 16.61 -9.22
CA THR A 126 -6.05 16.90 -10.27
C THR A 126 -6.40 15.58 -10.97
N ARG A 127 -7.46 15.54 -11.79
CA ARG A 127 -7.98 14.33 -12.48
C ARG A 127 -6.95 13.37 -13.13
N ARG A 128 -5.68 13.77 -13.28
CA ARG A 128 -4.64 13.00 -13.97
C ARG A 128 -3.37 12.75 -13.15
N ASN A 129 -3.06 13.59 -12.15
CA ASN A 129 -1.84 13.48 -11.35
C ASN A 129 -1.89 14.44 -10.15
N GLY A 130 -1.10 14.13 -9.13
CA GLY A 130 -0.71 15.05 -8.07
C GLY A 130 -0.05 14.31 -6.91
N ALA A 131 0.60 15.05 -6.04
CA ALA A 131 1.32 14.52 -4.89
C ALA A 131 0.39 14.12 -3.74
N TYR A 132 -0.74 14.82 -3.58
CA TYR A 132 -1.67 14.55 -2.47
C TYR A 132 -3.13 14.78 -2.80
N ILE A 133 -4.03 14.23 -1.98
CA ILE A 133 -5.46 14.53 -2.02
C ILE A 133 -6.01 14.71 -0.59
N ASP A 134 -6.95 15.63 -0.44
CA ASP A 134 -7.74 15.79 0.79
C ASP A 134 -9.03 14.98 0.63
N VAL A 135 -8.96 13.69 1.00
CA VAL A 135 -10.02 12.71 0.69
C VAL A 135 -11.24 12.86 1.59
N VAL A 136 -11.03 13.27 2.84
CA VAL A 136 -12.07 13.65 3.80
C VAL A 136 -11.66 14.94 4.51
N PRO A 137 -12.60 15.78 4.97
CA PRO A 137 -12.26 17.02 5.65
C PRO A 137 -11.34 16.78 6.85
N GLY A 138 -10.19 17.46 6.86
CA GLY A 138 -9.17 17.32 7.90
C GLY A 138 -8.17 16.17 7.69
N LEU A 139 -8.27 15.39 6.61
CA LEU A 139 -7.32 14.31 6.32
C LEU A 139 -6.68 14.48 4.94
N ARG A 140 -5.35 14.50 4.91
CA ARG A 140 -4.55 14.57 3.68
C ARG A 140 -3.80 13.27 3.44
N VAL A 141 -3.77 12.83 2.20
CA VAL A 141 -3.01 11.64 1.77
C VAL A 141 -1.99 12.04 0.72
N TYR A 142 -0.70 11.87 1.01
CA TYR A 142 0.40 12.00 0.06
C TYR A 142 0.76 10.65 -0.55
N GLY A 143 1.33 10.64 -1.75
CA GLY A 143 1.82 9.43 -2.40
C GLY A 143 3.20 9.58 -3.04
N LEU A 144 3.97 8.51 -2.96
CA LEU A 144 5.26 8.35 -3.63
C LEU A 144 5.32 6.97 -4.30
N ARG A 145 5.47 6.94 -5.63
CA ARG A 145 5.70 5.68 -6.34
C ARG A 145 7.05 5.05 -5.96
N TYR A 146 7.28 3.81 -6.38
CA TYR A 146 8.58 3.16 -6.19
C TYR A 146 9.72 3.92 -6.92
N TYR A 147 10.75 4.34 -6.18
CA TYR A 147 11.94 5.05 -6.69
C TYR A 147 13.24 4.22 -6.65
N GLY A 148 13.16 2.94 -6.27
CA GLY A 148 14.34 2.08 -6.15
C GLY A 148 15.40 2.66 -5.21
N SER A 149 16.66 2.69 -5.65
CA SER A 149 17.77 3.22 -4.85
C SER A 149 17.66 4.71 -4.51
N SER A 150 16.84 5.47 -5.24
CA SER A 150 16.61 6.89 -4.97
C SER A 150 15.53 7.16 -3.92
N THR A 151 14.87 6.11 -3.40
CA THR A 151 13.75 6.28 -2.44
C THR A 151 14.17 7.03 -1.19
N ALA A 152 15.35 6.77 -0.63
CA ALA A 152 15.84 7.47 0.57
C ALA A 152 15.99 8.98 0.35
N SER A 153 16.58 9.36 -0.80
CA SER A 153 16.74 10.77 -1.18
C SER A 153 15.37 11.44 -1.42
N ALA A 154 14.46 10.75 -2.11
CA ALA A 154 13.10 11.23 -2.34
C ALA A 154 12.36 11.50 -1.02
N VAL A 155 12.39 10.55 -0.08
CA VAL A 155 11.78 10.69 1.26
C VAL A 155 12.39 11.86 2.03
N ALA A 156 13.73 12.00 2.03
CA ALA A 156 14.39 13.10 2.71
C ALA A 156 13.99 14.47 2.14
N ASN A 157 13.97 14.60 0.82
CA ASN A 157 13.57 15.85 0.16
C ASN A 157 12.10 16.19 0.39
N ILE A 158 11.23 15.17 0.42
CA ILE A 158 9.80 15.34 0.74
C ILE A 158 9.62 15.78 2.19
N GLY A 159 10.32 15.17 3.15
CA GLY A 159 10.30 15.61 4.54
C GLY A 159 10.61 17.11 4.67
N GLY A 160 11.68 17.58 4.02
CA GLY A 160 12.03 19.00 4.01
C GLY A 160 11.01 19.90 3.31
N ALA A 161 10.29 19.41 2.29
CA ALA A 161 9.23 20.17 1.65
C ALA A 161 7.93 20.21 2.48
N LEU A 162 7.69 19.20 3.31
CA LEU A 162 6.55 19.16 4.23
C LEU A 162 6.69 20.16 5.39
N ASP A 163 7.91 20.60 5.72
CA ASP A 163 8.15 21.71 6.65
C ASP A 163 7.50 23.03 6.19
N GLU A 164 7.43 23.23 4.87
CA GLU A 164 6.89 24.45 4.25
C GLU A 164 5.46 24.26 3.70
N ALA A 165 4.94 23.03 3.72
CA ALA A 165 3.65 22.70 3.13
C ALA A 165 2.49 23.28 3.94
N ASP A 166 1.49 23.84 3.24
CA ASP A 166 0.27 24.31 3.88
C ASP A 166 -0.54 23.13 4.45
N SER A 167 -0.59 23.05 5.77
CA SER A 167 -1.35 22.07 6.55
C SER A 167 -2.57 22.69 7.23
N THR A 168 -2.97 23.90 6.83
CA THR A 168 -4.11 24.60 7.42
C THR A 168 -5.38 23.75 7.31
N GLY A 169 -5.97 23.43 8.46
CA GLY A 169 -7.19 22.61 8.53
C GLY A 169 -6.96 21.11 8.38
N ILE A 170 -5.71 20.63 8.25
CA ILE A 170 -5.36 19.21 8.24
C ILE A 170 -5.07 18.76 9.67
N GLU A 171 -5.83 17.78 10.15
CA GLU A 171 -5.68 17.15 11.47
C GLU A 171 -4.94 15.81 11.42
N TYR A 172 -4.96 15.14 10.26
CA TYR A 172 -4.37 13.82 10.09
C TYR A 172 -3.74 13.65 8.69
N THR A 173 -2.51 13.14 8.64
CA THR A 173 -1.76 12.96 7.39
C THR A 173 -1.36 11.51 7.20
N ILE A 174 -1.69 10.98 6.02
CA ILE A 174 -1.24 9.67 5.53
C ILE A 174 -0.16 9.90 4.46
N PHE A 175 0.88 9.07 4.47
CA PHE A 175 1.86 9.01 3.39
C PHE A 175 1.89 7.60 2.83
N ILE A 176 1.67 7.43 1.53
CA ILE A 176 1.72 6.14 0.85
C ILE A 176 3.06 6.03 0.13
N ALA A 177 3.81 4.95 0.36
CA ALA A 177 5.03 4.65 -0.36
C ALA A 177 5.18 3.16 -0.62
N HIS A 178 5.60 2.78 -1.82
CA HIS A 178 5.94 1.40 -2.09
C HIS A 178 7.43 1.17 -1.83
N THR A 179 7.79 0.78 -0.61
CA THR A 179 9.19 0.51 -0.22
C THR A 179 9.26 -0.38 1.02
N GLY A 180 10.33 -1.17 1.13
CA GLY A 180 10.59 -2.01 2.30
C GLY A 180 11.34 -1.28 3.42
N ILE A 181 11.46 -1.95 4.55
CA ILE A 181 12.31 -1.52 5.68
C ILE A 181 13.43 -2.53 5.88
N GLU A 182 14.63 -2.00 6.08
CA GLU A 182 15.82 -2.83 6.33
C GLU A 182 15.61 -3.71 7.58
N GLY A 183 15.97 -4.99 7.48
CA GLY A 183 15.94 -5.93 8.60
C GLY A 183 14.61 -6.68 8.81
N VAL A 184 13.55 -6.36 8.06
CA VAL A 184 12.26 -7.10 8.15
C VAL A 184 12.36 -8.52 7.57
N LEU A 185 13.02 -8.64 6.42
CA LEU A 185 13.27 -9.91 5.73
C LEU A 185 14.75 -10.28 5.86
N ALA A 186 15.01 -11.42 6.49
CA ALA A 186 16.37 -11.89 6.71
C ALA A 186 17.04 -12.26 5.37
N GLY A 187 18.19 -11.67 5.09
CA GLY A 187 18.98 -11.95 3.90
C GLY A 187 18.56 -11.16 2.64
N GLU A 188 17.53 -10.31 2.74
CA GLU A 188 17.21 -9.34 1.69
C GLU A 188 17.91 -8.02 2.00
N ALA A 189 18.75 -7.57 1.07
CA ALA A 189 19.34 -6.24 1.10
C ALA A 189 18.45 -5.27 0.34
N GLY A 190 18.21 -4.09 0.90
CA GLY A 190 17.33 -3.07 0.34
C GLY A 190 16.25 -2.64 1.31
N GLY A 191 15.56 -1.55 0.97
CA GLY A 191 14.63 -0.87 1.88
C GLY A 191 15.28 0.29 2.63
N LEU A 192 14.44 1.03 3.35
CA LEU A 192 14.86 2.20 4.12
C LEU A 192 15.17 1.84 5.57
N THR A 193 16.16 2.51 6.14
CA THR A 193 16.35 2.54 7.59
C THR A 193 15.28 3.43 8.24
N HIS A 194 15.02 3.21 9.53
CA HIS A 194 14.18 4.12 10.31
C HIS A 194 14.73 5.57 10.32
N ARG A 195 16.05 5.74 10.21
CA ARG A 195 16.68 7.06 10.11
C ARG A 195 16.33 7.76 8.80
N GLU A 196 16.26 7.04 7.70
CA GLU A 196 15.88 7.61 6.40
C GLU A 196 14.38 7.95 6.33
N LEU A 197 13.54 7.26 7.11
CA LEU A 197 12.12 7.59 7.27
C LEU A 197 11.86 8.74 8.25
N ALA A 198 12.80 9.03 9.16
CA ALA A 198 12.65 10.03 10.21
C ALA A 198 12.19 11.42 9.72
N PRO A 199 12.61 11.93 8.54
CA PRO A 199 12.13 13.21 8.02
C PRO A 199 10.60 13.30 7.84
N LEU A 200 9.88 12.18 7.66
CA LEU A 200 8.43 12.18 7.53
C LEU A 200 7.69 12.25 8.87
N ARG A 201 8.32 11.77 9.95
CA ARG A 201 7.66 11.54 11.24
C ARG A 201 6.97 12.78 11.84
N PRO A 202 7.50 14.01 11.73
CA PRO A 202 6.83 15.20 12.26
C PRO A 202 5.52 15.55 11.54
N HIS A 203 5.38 15.13 10.28
CA HIS A 203 4.29 15.55 9.39
C HIS A 203 3.27 14.45 9.10
N VAL A 204 3.65 13.19 9.32
CA VAL A 204 2.88 12.00 8.93
C VAL A 204 2.43 11.23 10.17
N ASN A 205 1.13 10.97 10.26
CA ASN A 205 0.54 10.15 11.32
C ASN A 205 0.51 8.66 10.96
N TYR A 206 0.36 8.36 9.66
CA TYR A 206 0.32 6.99 9.15
C TYR A 206 1.10 6.87 7.83
N LEU A 207 2.19 6.10 7.85
CA LEU A 207 2.97 5.69 6.69
C LEU A 207 2.47 4.32 6.22
N ALA A 208 1.75 4.34 5.11
CA ALA A 208 1.22 3.16 4.43
C ALA A 208 2.27 2.61 3.44
N LEU A 209 2.88 1.48 3.81
CA LEU A 209 3.90 0.81 3.00
C LEU A 209 3.36 -0.45 2.29
N GLY A 210 3.99 -0.78 1.15
CA GLY A 210 3.90 -2.06 0.46
C GLY A 210 5.28 -2.67 0.23
N HIS A 211 5.45 -3.46 -0.85
CA HIS A 211 6.71 -4.03 -1.37
C HIS A 211 7.14 -5.32 -0.68
N VAL A 212 7.04 -5.36 0.65
CA VAL A 212 7.44 -6.52 1.44
C VAL A 212 6.21 -7.37 1.70
N HIS A 213 6.19 -8.61 1.20
CA HIS A 213 5.02 -9.48 1.37
C HIS A 213 4.78 -9.96 2.81
N LYS A 214 5.77 -9.80 3.69
CA LYS A 214 5.64 -10.06 5.13
C LYS A 214 5.03 -8.84 5.82
N PRO A 215 3.94 -9.01 6.59
CA PRO A 215 3.36 -7.92 7.35
C PRO A 215 4.33 -7.42 8.43
N PHE A 216 4.29 -6.13 8.71
CA PHE A 216 4.96 -5.52 9.86
C PHE A 216 4.31 -4.19 10.24
N ASP A 217 4.58 -3.76 11.46
CA ASP A 217 4.27 -2.43 11.97
C ASP A 217 5.39 -1.93 12.88
N PHE A 218 5.63 -0.62 12.88
CA PHE A 218 6.63 0.02 13.74
C PHE A 218 6.14 1.34 14.29
N ASP A 219 6.43 1.56 15.58
CA ASP A 219 6.28 2.83 16.29
C ASP A 219 4.89 3.49 16.21
N GLY A 220 3.85 2.71 15.91
CA GLY A 220 2.47 3.18 15.81
C GLY A 220 2.19 4.13 14.63
N TRP A 221 3.10 4.23 13.66
CA TRP A 221 2.90 5.08 12.47
C TRP A 221 3.35 4.42 11.17
N ILE A 222 4.17 3.37 11.20
CA ILE A 222 4.60 2.65 9.99
C ILE A 222 3.86 1.34 9.90
N TYR A 223 3.23 1.06 8.77
CA TYR A 223 2.44 -0.14 8.58
C TYR A 223 2.66 -0.72 7.19
N ASN A 224 2.83 -2.04 7.12
CA ASN A 224 2.84 -2.80 5.89
C ASN A 224 1.96 -4.05 6.07
N PRO A 225 0.88 -4.22 5.28
CA PRO A 225 -0.06 -5.31 5.45
C PRO A 225 0.46 -6.65 4.92
N GLY A 226 1.52 -6.64 4.12
CA GLY A 226 1.96 -7.77 3.32
C GLY A 226 0.98 -8.11 2.19
N SER A 227 1.22 -9.25 1.52
CA SER A 227 0.42 -9.66 0.37
C SER A 227 -0.93 -10.30 0.77
N PRO A 228 -2.05 -9.95 0.10
CA PRO A 228 -3.35 -10.59 0.32
C PRO A 228 -3.37 -12.09 -0.01
N GLU A 229 -2.54 -12.55 -0.96
CA GLU A 229 -2.40 -13.93 -1.38
C GLU A 229 -0.93 -14.40 -1.27
N THR A 230 -0.67 -15.71 -1.30
CA THR A 230 0.69 -16.26 -1.15
C THR A 230 1.51 -16.16 -2.45
N CYS A 231 2.43 -15.21 -2.52
CA CYS A 231 3.32 -14.95 -3.65
C CYS A 231 4.51 -15.93 -3.70
N SER A 232 4.83 -16.61 -2.60
CA SER A 232 5.84 -17.68 -2.58
C SER A 232 5.56 -18.73 -1.50
N MET A 233 6.04 -19.97 -1.68
CA MET A 233 5.88 -21.04 -0.69
C MET A 233 6.44 -20.68 0.70
N THR A 234 7.44 -19.80 0.79
CA THR A 234 8.03 -19.36 2.06
C THR A 234 7.10 -18.43 2.85
N GLU A 235 6.27 -17.65 2.17
CA GLU A 235 5.24 -16.78 2.79
C GLU A 235 4.14 -17.56 3.51
N ALA A 236 4.04 -18.88 3.29
CA ALA A 236 3.15 -19.74 4.08
C ALA A 236 3.49 -19.72 5.59
N ALA A 237 4.71 -19.30 5.95
CA ALA A 237 5.12 -19.09 7.33
C ALA A 237 4.49 -17.86 8.00
N TRP A 238 3.80 -16.99 7.25
CA TRP A 238 3.22 -15.73 7.74
C TRP A 238 1.69 -15.71 7.59
N PRO A 239 0.96 -16.50 8.40
CA PRO A 239 -0.47 -16.74 8.18
C PRO A 239 -1.35 -15.48 8.35
N GLU A 240 -0.94 -14.56 9.20
CA GLU A 240 -1.66 -13.31 9.51
C GLU A 240 -1.19 -12.17 8.62
N ARG A 241 -1.79 -11.99 7.43
CA ARG A 241 -1.46 -10.87 6.52
C ARG A 241 -2.58 -10.53 5.55
N GLY A 242 -2.55 -9.35 4.95
CA GLY A 242 -3.38 -9.04 3.79
C GLY A 242 -3.85 -7.60 3.72
N TYR A 243 -4.46 -7.08 4.78
CA TYR A 243 -4.85 -5.67 4.83
C TYR A 243 -4.98 -5.18 6.27
N TYR A 244 -4.79 -3.87 6.46
CA TYR A 244 -5.15 -3.17 7.69
C TYR A 244 -6.53 -2.53 7.54
N LEU A 245 -7.35 -2.63 8.59
CA LEU A 245 -8.49 -1.73 8.81
C LEU A 245 -8.05 -0.68 9.83
N VAL A 246 -8.20 0.60 9.47
CA VAL A 246 -7.70 1.71 10.28
C VAL A 246 -8.83 2.67 10.62
N ASP A 247 -9.01 2.91 11.91
CA ASP A 247 -9.96 3.87 12.47
C ASP A 247 -9.20 5.09 12.99
N VAL A 248 -9.47 6.26 12.43
CA VAL A 248 -8.91 7.56 12.84
C VAL A 248 -9.94 8.29 13.70
N ASP A 249 -9.52 8.76 14.87
CA ASP A 249 -10.30 9.65 15.73
C ASP A 249 -9.38 10.70 16.37
N THR A 250 -9.35 11.91 15.78
CA THR A 250 -8.57 13.03 16.32
C THR A 250 -9.32 13.82 17.40
N SER A 251 -10.58 13.46 17.68
CA SER A 251 -11.35 14.05 18.79
C SER A 251 -11.10 13.36 20.12
N ALA A 252 -10.54 12.14 20.09
CA ALA A 252 -10.14 11.43 21.29
C ALA A 252 -9.06 12.24 22.02
N PRO A 253 -9.22 12.53 23.32
CA PRO A 253 -8.16 13.18 24.08
C PRO A 253 -6.91 12.32 24.00
N SER A 254 -5.77 12.92 23.65
CA SER A 254 -4.47 12.28 23.81
C SER A 254 -4.42 11.77 25.26
N PRO A 255 -4.40 10.45 25.52
CA PRO A 255 -4.04 9.97 26.82
C PRO A 255 -2.59 10.40 26.94
N LEU A 256 -2.32 11.44 27.74
CA LEU A 256 -1.05 11.83 28.38
C LEU A 256 -0.86 13.35 28.39
N GLU A 257 -1.64 14.04 29.22
CA GLU A 257 -1.02 15.07 30.06
C GLU A 257 -0.05 14.35 31.02
N GLY A 258 1.25 14.28 30.64
CA GLY A 258 2.32 14.17 31.65
C GLY A 258 3.26 12.95 31.66
N ARG A 259 3.19 11.97 30.76
CA ARG A 259 4.26 10.95 30.59
C ARG A 259 4.44 10.55 29.13
N ALA A 260 5.66 10.18 28.74
CA ALA A 260 6.00 9.81 27.37
C ALA A 260 5.18 8.60 26.89
N GLY A 261 4.23 8.86 26.01
CA GLY A 261 3.42 7.90 25.26
C GLY A 261 2.52 8.72 24.34
N VAL A 262 2.60 8.48 23.04
CA VAL A 262 1.78 9.21 22.08
C VAL A 262 0.39 8.59 22.12
N GLY A 263 -0.63 9.35 22.50
CA GLY A 263 -2.00 8.96 22.20
C GLY A 263 -2.15 8.69 20.72
N SER A 264 -2.44 7.44 20.35
CA SER A 264 -2.57 7.09 18.95
C SER A 264 -3.85 7.71 18.39
N LEU A 265 -3.69 8.63 17.43
CA LEU A 265 -4.81 9.27 16.71
C LEU A 265 -5.60 8.27 15.84
N HIS A 266 -5.10 7.03 15.74
CA HIS A 266 -5.73 5.93 15.03
C HIS A 266 -5.55 4.59 15.73
N THR A 267 -6.39 3.63 15.39
CA THR A 267 -6.18 2.20 15.67
C THR A 267 -6.05 1.46 14.34
N ALA A 268 -4.98 0.70 14.16
CA ALA A 268 -4.76 -0.11 12.97
C ALA A 268 -4.81 -1.59 13.33
N THR A 269 -5.74 -2.34 12.73
CA THR A 269 -5.91 -3.77 12.97
C THR A 269 -5.54 -4.55 11.72
N LEU A 270 -4.56 -5.46 11.82
CA LEU A 270 -4.18 -6.35 10.72
C LEU A 270 -5.20 -7.48 10.61
N HIS A 271 -5.70 -7.71 9.40
CA HIS A 271 -6.62 -8.80 9.10
C HIS A 271 -6.01 -9.79 8.12
N ALA A 272 -6.24 -11.07 8.41
CA ALA A 272 -5.88 -12.15 7.50
C ALA A 272 -6.89 -12.25 6.36
N ASN A 273 -6.41 -12.11 5.14
CA ASN A 273 -7.25 -12.29 3.95
C ASN A 273 -7.46 -13.77 3.62
N PRO A 274 -8.65 -14.19 3.13
CA PRO A 274 -8.83 -15.55 2.60
C PRO A 274 -7.87 -15.81 1.44
N ARG A 275 -7.14 -16.92 1.53
CA ARG A 275 -6.11 -17.31 0.56
C ARG A 275 -6.03 -18.82 0.41
N ARG A 276 -5.35 -19.31 -0.64
CA ARG A 276 -5.11 -20.75 -0.78
C ARG A 276 -4.12 -21.24 0.28
N ASP A 277 -4.46 -22.36 0.92
CA ASP A 277 -3.56 -23.02 1.86
C ASP A 277 -2.35 -23.63 1.18
N PHE A 278 -1.19 -23.44 1.81
CA PHE A 278 0.06 -24.11 1.48
C PHE A 278 0.41 -25.08 2.61
N VAL A 279 0.44 -26.37 2.31
CA VAL A 279 0.77 -27.41 3.30
C VAL A 279 2.20 -27.86 3.08
N ARG A 280 3.03 -27.78 4.13
CA ARG A 280 4.37 -28.36 4.11
C ARG A 280 4.29 -29.82 4.54
N LEU A 281 4.61 -30.72 3.63
CA LEU A 281 4.77 -32.15 3.92
C LEU A 281 6.25 -32.46 4.16
N SER A 282 6.56 -33.25 5.19
CA SER A 282 7.91 -33.71 5.48
C SER A 282 7.90 -35.23 5.56
N PHE A 283 8.80 -35.89 4.83
CA PHE A 283 8.99 -37.34 4.90
C PHE A 283 10.47 -37.65 5.09
N LYS A 284 10.75 -38.70 5.87
CA LYS A 284 12.12 -39.19 6.06
C LYS A 284 12.56 -39.94 4.81
N VAL A 285 13.68 -39.54 4.24
CA VAL A 285 14.26 -40.17 3.04
C VAL A 285 15.12 -41.39 3.37
N ASP A 286 15.44 -41.60 4.64
CA ASP A 286 16.32 -42.70 5.12
C ASP A 286 15.80 -44.11 4.79
N ALA A 287 14.51 -44.24 4.42
CA ALA A 287 13.87 -45.50 4.06
C ALA A 287 13.54 -45.63 2.56
N CYS A 288 13.87 -44.63 1.73
CA CYS A 288 13.68 -44.71 0.28
C CYS A 288 14.84 -45.47 -0.37
N THR A 289 14.72 -46.79 -0.48
CA THR A 289 15.63 -47.60 -1.32
C THR A 289 15.33 -47.35 -2.81
N SER A 290 16.39 -47.18 -3.59
CA SER A 290 16.38 -46.95 -5.06
C SER A 290 15.70 -48.06 -5.85
#